data_AF-A0A7C5CAI7-F1
#
_entry.id   AF-A0A7C5CAI7-F1
#
_cell.length_a   1.000
_cell.length_b   1.000
_cell.length_c   1.000
_cell.angle_alpha   90.00
_cell.angle_beta   90.00
_cell.angle_gamma   90.00
#
_symmetry.space_group_name_H-M   'P 1'
#
loop_
_entity.id
_entity.type
_entity.pdbx_description
1 polymer ?
#
loop_
_entity_poly.entity_id
_entity_poly.type
_entity_poly.pdbx_seq_one_letter_code
_entity_poly.pdbx_strand_id
1 'polypeptide(L)'
;NESLDITLKMIVAFGLCFQLPVLLTLLGKAGLATAAGLRGTRKYAVVGILVVAALVTPPDVTTQLILFTVVYGLYEISIFLVARVEKQREETLREEGLWFEDDDEEDDPLMDAFDQDEDAEDDPGMVEKGE
;
A
#
# COMPACT_ATOMS: atom_id res chain seq x y z
N ASN A 1 -39.39 15.49 18.52
CA ASN A 1 -38.87 14.16 18.15
C ASN A 1 -37.41 14.27 17.67
N GLU A 2 -36.59 15.08 18.37
CA GLU A 2 -35.30 15.57 17.85
C GLU A 2 -34.13 14.65 18.27
N SER A 3 -34.24 14.04 19.45
CA SER A 3 -33.25 13.10 19.97
C SER A 3 -33.18 11.78 19.19
N LEU A 4 -34.32 11.32 18.66
CA LEU A 4 -34.35 10.12 17.81
C LEU A 4 -33.64 10.36 16.48
N ASP A 5 -33.83 11.53 15.87
CA ASP A 5 -33.22 11.88 14.59
C ASP A 5 -31.69 12.01 14.70
N ILE A 6 -31.20 12.65 15.76
CA ILE A 6 -29.76 12.75 16.04
C ILE A 6 -29.14 11.37 16.31
N THR A 7 -29.77 10.55 17.14
CA THR A 7 -29.27 9.20 17.46
C THR A 7 -29.24 8.31 16.21
N LEU A 8 -30.27 8.39 15.37
CA LEU A 8 -30.36 7.61 14.14
C LEU A 8 -29.29 8.04 13.12
N LYS A 9 -29.02 9.35 12.98
CA LYS A 9 -27.91 9.87 12.16
C LYS A 9 -26.55 9.37 12.65
N MET A 10 -26.31 9.36 13.95
CA MET A 10 -25.09 8.82 14.55
C MET A 10 -24.90 7.35 14.22
N ILE A 11 -25.94 6.53 14.45
CA ILE A 11 -25.89 5.08 14.17
C ILE A 11 -25.59 4.82 12.68
N VAL A 12 -26.24 5.55 11.78
CA VAL A 12 -26.02 5.43 10.34
C VAL A 12 -24.59 5.85 9.96
N ALA A 13 -24.09 6.97 10.50
CA ALA A 13 -22.73 7.43 10.24
C ALA A 13 -21.68 6.43 10.73
N PHE A 14 -21.85 5.86 11.93
CA PHE A 14 -20.98 4.82 12.44
C PHE A 14 -21.04 3.56 11.57
N GLY A 15 -22.23 3.09 11.19
CA GLY A 15 -22.41 1.95 10.29
C GLY A 15 -21.71 2.16 8.94
N LEU A 16 -21.73 3.40 8.42
CA LEU A 16 -21.02 3.78 7.20
C LEU A 16 -19.50 3.70 7.40
N CYS A 17 -18.96 4.14 8.55
CA CYS A 17 -17.53 4.00 8.85
C CYS A 17 -17.08 2.53 8.88
N PHE A 18 -17.92 1.60 9.33
CA PHE A 18 -17.65 0.15 9.26
C PHE A 18 -17.60 -0.41 7.84
N GLN A 19 -18.03 0.35 6.83
CA GLN A 19 -17.84 -0.04 5.43
C GLN A 19 -16.42 0.26 4.93
N LEU A 20 -15.65 1.13 5.59
CA LEU A 20 -14.27 1.45 5.18
C LEU A 20 -13.38 0.21 5.12
N PRO A 21 -13.35 -0.69 6.13
CA PRO A 21 -12.59 -1.94 6.04
C PRO A 21 -12.98 -2.82 4.87
N VAL A 22 -14.28 -2.97 4.61
CA VAL A 22 -14.76 -3.81 3.51
C VAL A 22 -14.39 -3.17 2.17
N LEU A 23 -14.67 -1.88 1.98
CA LEU A 23 -14.36 -1.15 0.76
C LEU A 23 -12.86 -1.18 0.47
N LEU A 24 -12.01 -0.80 1.41
CA LEU A 24 -10.56 -0.80 1.23
C LEU A 24 -10.03 -2.21 0.91
N THR A 25 -10.54 -3.24 1.59
CA THR A 25 -10.17 -4.63 1.29
C THR A 25 -10.58 -5.02 -0.14
N LEU A 26 -11.77 -4.62 -0.61
CA LEU A 26 -12.21 -4.88 -1.98
C LEU A 26 -11.37 -4.12 -3.01
N LEU A 27 -11.04 -2.86 -2.76
CA LEU A 27 -10.10 -2.09 -3.58
C LEU A 27 -8.73 -2.76 -3.62
N GLY A 28 -8.26 -3.33 -2.50
CA GLY A 28 -7.04 -4.14 -2.43
C GLY A 28 -7.11 -5.44 -3.23
N LYS A 29 -8.25 -6.14 -3.21
CA LYS A 29 -8.51 -7.31 -4.05
C LYS A 29 -8.50 -6.95 -5.54
N ALA A 30 -9.03 -5.78 -5.90
CA ALA A 30 -9.07 -5.27 -7.28
C ALA A 30 -7.73 -4.69 -7.76
N GLY A 31 -6.71 -4.59 -6.89
CA GLY A 31 -5.41 -3.98 -7.22
C GLY A 31 -5.42 -2.45 -7.29
N LEU A 32 -6.53 -1.80 -6.91
CA LEU A 32 -6.68 -0.33 -6.93
C LEU A 32 -6.11 0.36 -5.69
N ALA A 33 -5.94 -0.39 -4.59
CA ALA A 33 -5.33 0.11 -3.36
C ALA A 33 -4.29 -0.89 -2.88
N THR A 34 -3.14 -0.40 -2.43
CA THR A 34 -2.09 -1.24 -1.85
C THR A 34 -1.87 -0.93 -0.38
N ALA A 35 -1.44 -1.92 0.41
CA ALA A 35 -1.13 -1.69 1.81
C ALA A 35 -0.04 -0.64 1.98
N ALA A 36 0.95 -0.61 1.08
CA ALA A 36 2.00 0.40 1.05
C ALA A 36 1.44 1.81 0.78
N GLY A 37 0.56 1.96 -0.22
CA GLY A 37 -0.10 3.23 -0.54
C GLY A 37 -0.95 3.75 0.62
N LEU A 38 -1.75 2.87 1.24
CA LEU A 38 -2.58 3.22 2.40
C LEU A 38 -1.75 3.60 3.64
N ARG A 39 -0.57 2.99 3.83
CA ARG A 39 0.37 3.41 4.88
C ARG A 39 0.92 4.81 4.61
N GLY A 40 1.20 5.16 3.34
CA GLY A 40 1.63 6.50 2.94
C GLY A 40 0.56 7.58 3.17
N THR A 41 -0.73 7.21 3.13
CA THR A 41 -1.84 8.15 3.31
C THR A 41 -2.33 8.30 4.76
N ARG A 42 -1.66 7.71 5.75
CA ARG A 42 -2.03 7.81 7.18
C ARG A 42 -2.27 9.24 7.66
N LYS A 43 -1.40 10.19 7.28
CA LYS A 43 -1.54 11.61 7.63
C LYS A 43 -2.85 12.22 7.09
N TYR A 44 -3.27 11.83 5.89
CA TYR A 44 -4.52 12.29 5.29
C TYR A 44 -5.73 11.62 5.97
N ALA A 45 -5.63 10.34 6.30
CA ALA A 45 -6.66 9.62 7.04
C ALA A 45 -6.90 10.27 8.42
N VAL A 46 -5.84 10.61 9.16
CA VAL A 46 -5.94 11.30 10.46
C VAL A 46 -6.72 12.61 10.34
N VAL A 47 -6.36 13.45 9.36
CA VAL A 47 -7.05 14.73 9.14
C VAL A 47 -8.51 14.52 8.73
N GLY A 48 -8.77 13.60 7.79
CA GLY A 48 -10.14 13.29 7.35
C GLY A 48 -11.04 12.80 8.48
N ILE A 49 -10.51 11.92 9.34
CA ILE A 49 -11.26 11.39 10.50
C ILE A 49 -11.56 12.49 11.51
N LEU A 50 -10.61 13.37 11.80
CA LEU A 50 -10.83 14.49 12.72
C LEU A 50 -11.87 15.48 12.18
N VAL A 51 -11.88 15.74 10.87
CA VAL A 51 -12.89 16.58 10.22
C VAL A 51 -14.27 15.94 10.30
N VAL A 52 -14.40 14.65 9.96
CA VAL A 52 -15.67 13.93 10.07
C VAL A 52 -16.15 13.91 11.52
N ALA A 53 -15.26 13.66 12.48
CA ALA A 53 -15.60 13.67 13.89
C ALA A 53 -16.12 15.05 14.35
N ALA A 54 -15.47 16.14 13.93
CA ALA A 54 -15.91 17.49 14.26
C ALA A 54 -17.27 17.88 13.63
N LEU A 55 -17.68 17.24 12.53
CA LEU A 55 -19.00 17.44 11.91
C LEU A 55 -20.09 16.63 12.59
N VAL A 56 -19.75 15.42 13.04
CA VAL A 56 -20.69 14.44 13.59
C VAL A 56 -20.96 14.71 15.07
N THR A 57 -19.93 14.98 15.86
CA THR A 57 -20.06 15.33 17.27
C THR A 57 -19.99 16.84 17.46
N PRO A 58 -20.78 17.43 18.39
CA PRO A 58 -20.47 18.76 18.90
C PRO A 58 -18.99 18.77 19.34
N PRO A 59 -18.29 19.92 19.30
CA PRO A 59 -16.84 20.01 19.53
C PRO A 59 -16.47 19.73 21.01
N ASP A 60 -16.73 18.51 21.47
CA ASP A 60 -16.30 17.92 22.71
C ASP A 60 -15.07 17.06 22.44
N VAL A 61 -13.94 17.50 22.97
CA VAL A 61 -12.63 16.89 22.74
C VAL A 61 -12.61 15.43 23.17
N THR A 62 -13.31 15.07 24.27
CA THR A 62 -13.31 13.70 24.78
C THR A 62 -14.03 12.76 23.81
N THR A 63 -15.25 13.10 23.42
CA THR A 63 -16.03 12.29 22.47
C THR A 63 -15.37 12.25 21.09
N GLN A 64 -14.76 13.36 20.65
CA GLN A 64 -14.03 13.42 19.38
C GLN A 64 -12.82 12.47 19.36
N LEU A 65 -12.06 12.38 20.47
CA LEU A 65 -10.94 11.44 20.58
C LEU A 65 -11.39 9.98 20.61
N ILE A 66 -12.52 9.68 21.23
CA ILE A 66 -13.12 8.33 21.21
C ILE A 66 -13.49 7.95 19.78
N LEU A 67 -14.22 8.82 19.07
CA LEU A 67 -14.61 8.60 17.68
C LEU A 67 -13.40 8.46 16.77
N PHE A 68 -12.40 9.33 16.94
CA PHE A 68 -11.13 9.24 16.22
C PHE A 68 -10.47 7.88 16.43
N THR A 69 -10.34 7.43 17.68
CA THR A 69 -9.72 6.13 18.00
C THR A 69 -10.45 4.98 17.34
N VAL A 70 -11.79 5.00 17.36
CA VAL A 70 -12.61 3.96 16.72
C VAL A 70 -12.41 3.94 15.21
N VAL A 71 -12.56 5.07 14.52
CA VAL A 71 -12.48 5.13 13.06
C VAL A 71 -11.05 4.92 12.56
N TYR A 72 -10.06 5.48 13.27
CA TYR A 72 -8.65 5.24 12.95
C TYR A 72 -8.26 3.79 13.18
N GLY A 73 -8.78 3.15 14.23
CA GLY A 73 -8.64 1.70 14.44
C GLY A 73 -9.21 0.89 13.28
N LEU A 74 -10.40 1.26 12.77
CA LEU A 74 -10.97 0.63 11.58
C LEU A 74 -10.08 0.81 10.36
N TYR A 75 -9.52 2.00 10.15
CA TYR A 75 -8.58 2.26 9.06
C TYR A 75 -7.33 1.37 9.15
N GLU A 76 -6.73 1.22 10.33
CA GLU A 76 -5.54 0.36 10.51
C GLU A 76 -5.87 -1.12 10.29
N ILE A 77 -7.05 -1.58 10.76
CA ILE A 77 -7.56 -2.94 10.47
C ILE A 77 -7.75 -3.13 8.96
N SER A 78 -8.23 -2.10 8.26
CA SER A 78 -8.41 -2.12 6.80
C SER A 78 -7.08 -2.34 6.08
N ILE A 79 -6.03 -1.62 6.48
CA ILE A 79 -4.68 -1.79 5.93
C ILE A 79 -4.17 -3.20 6.16
N PHE A 80 -4.38 -3.74 7.36
CA PHE A 80 -3.98 -5.11 7.69
C PHE A 80 -4.69 -6.14 6.80
N LEU A 81 -5.99 -5.98 6.57
CA LEU A 81 -6.78 -6.85 5.69
C LEU A 81 -6.29 -6.76 4.23
N VAL A 82 -6.04 -5.55 3.73
CA VAL A 82 -5.47 -5.35 2.39
C VAL A 82 -4.12 -6.04 2.26
N ALA A 83 -3.21 -5.85 3.23
CA ALA A 83 -1.89 -6.49 3.21
C ALA A 83 -1.98 -8.02 3.19
N ARG A 84 -2.92 -8.60 3.94
CA ARG A 84 -3.16 -10.05 3.93
C ARG A 84 -3.67 -10.53 2.57
N VAL A 85 -4.58 -9.78 1.96
CA VAL A 85 -5.11 -10.07 0.63
C VAL A 85 -4.02 -10.00 -0.44
N GLU A 86 -3.19 -8.97 -0.40
CA GLU A 86 -2.07 -8.80 -1.33
C GLU A 86 -1.10 -9.97 -1.22
N LYS A 87 -0.70 -10.34 0.00
CA LYS A 87 0.19 -11.48 0.24
C LYS A 87 -0.40 -12.79 -0.29
N GLN A 88 -1.69 -13.03 -0.06
CA GLN A 88 -2.35 -14.23 -0.58
C GLN A 88 -2.38 -14.26 -2.11
N ARG A 89 -2.57 -13.11 -2.77
CA ARG A 89 -2.53 -13.00 -4.23
C ARG A 89 -1.13 -13.29 -4.78
N GLU A 90 -0.10 -12.77 -4.12
CA GLU A 90 1.31 -13.03 -4.45
C GLU A 90 1.66 -14.52 -4.27
N GLU A 91 1.22 -15.15 -3.18
CA GLU A 91 1.39 -16.60 -2.96
C GLU A 91 0.74 -17.42 -4.09
N THR A 92 -0.47 -17.08 -4.53
CA THR A 92 -1.14 -17.77 -5.65
C THR A 92 -0.38 -17.59 -6.97
N LEU A 93 0.10 -16.38 -7.27
CA LEU A 93 0.90 -16.13 -8.48
C LEU A 93 2.22 -16.90 -8.47
N ARG A 94 2.85 -17.05 -7.30
CA ARG A 94 4.06 -17.86 -7.10
C ARG A 94 3.79 -19.35 -7.31
N GLU A 95 2.68 -19.86 -6.79
CA GLU A 95 2.25 -21.25 -7.01
C GLU A 95 1.94 -21.55 -8.48
N GLU A 96 1.36 -20.58 -9.19
CA GLU A 96 1.06 -20.69 -10.62
C GLU A 96 2.29 -20.50 -11.52
N GLY A 97 3.46 -20.18 -10.95
CA GLY A 97 4.69 -19.89 -11.71
C GLY A 97 4.59 -18.65 -12.59
N LEU A 98 3.62 -17.77 -12.30
CA LEU A 98 3.36 -16.50 -13.02
C LEU A 98 3.88 -15.29 -12.26
N TRP A 99 4.53 -15.52 -11.11
CA TRP A 99 5.21 -14.47 -10.35
C TRP A 99 6.61 -14.27 -10.92
N PHE A 100 6.78 -13.19 -11.67
CA PHE A 100 8.08 -12.64 -11.98
C PHE A 100 8.50 -11.83 -10.74
N GLU A 101 9.65 -12.14 -10.16
CA GLU A 101 10.29 -11.21 -9.24
C GLU A 101 10.63 -9.97 -10.08
N ASP A 102 10.14 -8.78 -9.70
CA ASP A 102 10.56 -7.51 -10.33
C ASP A 102 12.05 -7.18 -10.04
N ASP A 103 12.87 -8.19 -9.72
CA ASP A 103 14.31 -8.13 -9.37
C ASP A 103 15.21 -8.75 -10.46
N ASP A 104 14.73 -8.97 -11.69
CA ASP A 104 15.60 -9.28 -12.82
C ASP A 104 15.92 -8.00 -13.63
N GLU A 105 16.78 -7.15 -13.08
CA GLU A 105 17.59 -6.24 -13.90
C GLU A 105 18.98 -6.83 -14.25
N GLU A 106 19.33 -8.07 -13.83
CA GLU A 106 20.72 -8.57 -13.95
C GLU A 106 20.94 -9.94 -14.60
N ASP A 107 19.94 -10.65 -15.16
CA ASP A 107 20.18 -11.92 -15.86
C ASP A 107 19.53 -11.94 -17.27
N ASP A 108 19.74 -10.90 -18.08
CA ASP A 108 19.56 -10.99 -19.54
C ASP A 108 20.87 -11.50 -20.18
N PRO A 109 20.98 -12.79 -20.57
CA PRO A 109 22.18 -13.34 -21.20
C PRO A 109 22.52 -12.68 -22.56
N LEU A 110 21.67 -11.78 -23.06
CA LEU A 110 21.95 -10.95 -24.22
C LEU A 110 22.86 -9.75 -23.89
N MET A 111 22.88 -9.24 -22.65
CA MET A 111 23.76 -8.14 -22.19
C MET A 111 25.24 -8.57 -22.15
N ASP A 112 25.54 -9.76 -21.63
CA ASP A 112 26.91 -10.33 -21.53
C ASP A 112 27.62 -10.45 -22.89
N ALA A 113 26.85 -10.58 -23.98
CA ALA A 113 27.40 -10.69 -25.33
C ALA A 113 27.82 -9.33 -25.92
N PHE A 114 27.31 -8.21 -25.41
CA PHE A 114 27.69 -6.87 -25.88
C PHE A 114 28.94 -6.33 -25.17
N ASP A 115 29.16 -6.70 -23.91
CA ASP A 115 30.36 -6.29 -23.15
C ASP A 115 31.63 -7.01 -23.65
N GLN A 116 31.51 -8.22 -24.18
CA GLN A 116 32.66 -9.02 -24.64
C GLN A 116 33.31 -8.46 -25.92
N ASP A 117 32.62 -7.60 -26.66
CA ASP A 117 33.12 -6.99 -27.89
C ASP A 117 33.86 -5.65 -27.65
N GLU A 118 33.71 -5.00 -26.48
CA GLU A 118 34.41 -3.73 -26.18
C GLU A 118 35.83 -3.93 -25.61
N ASP A 119 36.14 -5.11 -25.04
CA ASP A 119 37.44 -5.38 -24.40
C ASP A 119 38.58 -5.76 -25.38
N ALA A 120 38.28 -5.93 -26.67
CA ALA A 120 39.22 -6.48 -27.65
C ALA A 120 40.09 -5.45 -28.39
N GLU A 121 39.92 -4.14 -28.18
CA GLU A 121 40.60 -3.12 -29.00
C GLU A 121 41.81 -2.40 -28.35
N ASP A 122 42.19 -2.71 -27.10
CA ASP A 122 43.36 -2.09 -26.47
C ASP A 122 44.50 -3.10 -26.21
N ASP A 123 45.14 -3.57 -27.29
CA ASP A 123 46.48 -4.18 -27.24
C ASP A 123 47.57 -3.15 -27.61
N PRO A 124 48.25 -2.54 -26.62
CA PRO A 124 49.55 -1.95 -26.83
C PRO A 124 50.66 -2.84 -26.24
N GLY A 125 50.99 -3.94 -26.94
CA GLY A 125 52.36 -4.27 -27.32
C GLY A 125 53.30 -4.79 -26.23
N MET A 126 53.44 -6.12 -26.16
CA MET A 126 54.71 -6.74 -25.74
C MET A 126 55.69 -6.75 -26.93
N VAL A 127 56.73 -5.93 -26.88
CA VAL A 127 57.94 -6.12 -27.70
C VAL A 127 59.07 -6.62 -26.82
N GLU A 128 59.33 -7.91 -26.96
CA GLU A 128 60.60 -8.56 -26.66
C GLU A 128 61.80 -7.74 -27.17
N LYS A 129 62.83 -7.58 -26.34
CA LYS A 129 64.20 -7.71 -26.82
C LYS A 129 65.18 -8.07 -25.71
N GLY A 130 65.69 -9.30 -25.76
CA GLY A 130 67.01 -9.62 -25.29
C GLY A 130 68.04 -9.26 -26.37
N GLU A 131 69.13 -8.64 -25.95
CA GLU A 131 70.55 -8.82 -26.36
C GLU A 131 71.43 -7.90 -25.50
#